data_AF-A0A2U1FBD5-F1
#
_entry.id   AF-A0A2U1FBD5-F1
#
_cell.length_a   1.000
_cell.length_b   1.000
_cell.length_c   1.000
_cell.angle_alpha   90.00
_cell.angle_beta   90.00
_cell.angle_gamma   90.00
#
_symmetry.space_group_name_H-M   'P 1'
#
loop_
_entity.id
_entity.type
_entity.pdbx_description
1 polymer ?
#
loop_
_entity_poly.entity_id
_entity_poly.type
_entity_poly.pdbx_seq_one_letter_code
_entity_poly.pdbx_strand_id
1 'polypeptide(L)' 'MFRSDDHRAEPPDAHRGWVAPTPADAAEARADRAMAAAERAVAEGTATDEQRDRVVRMAAARTHEQRRAAFLGD' A
#
# COMPACT_ATOMS: atom_id res chain seq x y z
N MET A 1 -8.49 -40.77 -7.67
CA MET A 1 -8.95 -39.74 -8.64
C MET A 1 -10.30 -39.25 -8.15
N PHE A 2 -10.38 -38.05 -7.54
CA PHE A 2 -11.56 -37.18 -7.51
C PHE A 2 -11.08 -35.81 -6.99
N ARG A 3 -11.12 -34.79 -7.86
CA ARG A 3 -10.93 -33.38 -7.49
C ARG A 3 -12.25 -32.90 -6.89
N SER A 4 -12.21 -32.40 -5.66
CA SER A 4 -13.34 -31.65 -5.11
C SER A 4 -13.07 -30.17 -5.35
N ASP A 5 -13.60 -29.66 -6.46
CA ASP A 5 -13.78 -28.23 -6.69
C ASP A 5 -14.86 -27.72 -5.72
N ASP A 6 -14.45 -27.34 -4.51
CA ASP A 6 -15.30 -26.65 -3.54
C ASP A 6 -15.46 -25.18 -4.00
N HIS A 7 -16.23 -24.98 -5.07
CA HIS A 7 -16.74 -23.66 -5.42
C HIS A 7 -17.88 -23.32 -4.45
N ARG A 8 -17.54 -22.91 -3.23
CA ARG A 8 -18.45 -22.12 -2.39
C ARG A 8 -18.78 -20.84 -3.17
N ALA A 9 -19.91 -20.86 -3.87
CA ALA A 9 -20.46 -19.69 -4.51
C ALA A 9 -20.61 -18.59 -3.44
N GLU A 10 -20.00 -17.44 -3.67
CA GLU A 10 -20.16 -16.30 -2.78
C GLU A 10 -21.67 -15.99 -2.62
N PRO A 11 -22.11 -15.66 -1.39
CA PRO A 11 -23.51 -15.32 -1.17
C PRO A 11 -23.88 -14.11 -2.04
N PRO A 12 -25.12 -14.04 -2.55
CA PRO A 12 -25.53 -13.08 -3.58
C PRO A 12 -25.46 -11.61 -3.16
N ASP A 13 -25.25 -11.34 -1.86
CA ASP A 13 -25.09 -10.03 -1.24
C ASP A 13 -23.64 -9.69 -0.85
N ALA A 14 -22.66 -10.57 -1.13
CA ALA A 14 -21.25 -10.35 -0.79
C ALA A 14 -20.69 -9.03 -1.32
N HIS A 15 -21.23 -8.55 -2.45
CA HIS A 15 -20.80 -7.33 -3.13
C HIS A 15 -21.78 -6.17 -2.97
N ARG A 16 -22.78 -6.29 -2.08
CA ARG A 16 -23.76 -5.22 -1.87
C ARG A 16 -23.07 -4.03 -1.20
N GLY A 17 -22.89 -2.95 -1.94
CA GLY A 17 -22.14 -1.76 -1.49
C GLY A 17 -20.66 -1.76 -1.87
N TRP A 18 -20.20 -2.75 -2.64
CA TRP A 18 -18.87 -2.72 -3.22
C TRP A 18 -18.77 -1.59 -4.26
N VAL A 19 -17.79 -0.72 -4.06
CA VAL A 19 -17.42 0.32 -5.01
C VAL A 19 -16.16 -0.14 -5.73
N ALA A 20 -16.20 -0.12 -7.06
CA ALA A 20 -15.05 -0.50 -7.86
C ALA A 20 -13.87 0.45 -7.57
N PRO A 21 -12.64 -0.06 -7.37
CA PRO A 21 -11.47 0.77 -7.19
C PRO A 21 -11.27 1.71 -8.38
N THR A 22 -10.99 2.97 -8.08
CA THR A 22 -10.63 3.98 -9.06
C THR A 22 -9.14 3.91 -9.40
N PRO A 23 -8.69 4.51 -10.52
CA PRO A 23 -7.27 4.66 -10.80
C PRO A 23 -6.50 5.42 -9.70
N ALA A 24 -7.15 6.34 -9.01
CA ALA A 24 -6.56 7.05 -7.87
C ALA A 24 -6.27 6.07 -6.72
N ASP A 25 -7.20 5.18 -6.38
CA ASP A 25 -7.00 4.16 -5.35
C ASP A 25 -5.81 3.24 -5.66
N ALA A 26 -5.62 2.89 -6.93
CA ALA A 26 -4.47 2.10 -7.36
C ALA A 26 -3.14 2.84 -7.22
N ALA A 27 -3.13 4.16 -7.49
CA ALA A 27 -1.95 5.01 -7.31
C ALA A 27 -1.61 5.17 -5.82
N GLU A 28 -2.62 5.37 -4.97
CA GLU A 28 -2.45 5.43 -3.52
C GLU A 28 -1.87 4.12 -2.97
N ALA A 29 -2.47 2.98 -3.33
CA ALA A 29 -1.97 1.66 -2.91
C ALA A 29 -0.54 1.36 -3.42
N ARG A 30 -0.10 2.00 -4.51
CA ARG A 30 1.28 1.91 -4.98
C ARG A 30 2.22 2.75 -4.12
N ALA A 31 1.83 3.97 -3.78
CA ALA A 31 2.60 4.84 -2.90
C ALA A 31 2.78 4.20 -1.52
N ASP A 32 1.73 3.60 -0.96
CA ASP A 32 1.78 2.95 0.35
C ASP A 32 2.72 1.75 0.37
N ARG A 33 2.69 0.93 -0.68
CA ARG A 33 3.63 -0.19 -0.83
C ARG A 33 5.08 0.29 -0.97
N ALA A 34 5.31 1.39 -1.69
CA ALA A 34 6.64 1.96 -1.84
C ALA A 34 7.16 2.56 -0.52
N MET A 35 6.29 3.22 0.26
CA MET A 35 6.60 3.70 1.61
C MET A 35 7.02 2.54 2.53
N ALA A 36 6.20 1.48 2.60
CA ALA A 36 6.49 0.31 3.41
C ALA A 36 7.79 -0.39 2.99
N ALA A 37 8.08 -0.44 1.68
CA ALA A 37 9.32 -0.99 1.17
C ALA A 37 10.56 -0.15 1.55
N ALA A 38 10.45 1.18 1.49
CA ALA A 38 11.53 2.08 1.89
C ALA A 38 11.81 1.97 3.40
N GLU A 39 10.77 1.93 4.24
CA GLU A 39 10.91 1.73 5.69
C GLU A 39 11.56 0.39 6.02
N ARG A 40 11.14 -0.68 5.35
CA ARG A 40 11.76 -2.00 5.49
C ARG A 40 13.24 -1.96 5.10
N ALA A 41 13.58 -1.37 3.96
CA ALA A 41 14.97 -1.28 3.50
C ALA A 41 15.85 -0.49 4.48
N VAL A 42 15.30 0.55 5.13
CA VAL A 42 16.01 1.30 6.18
C VAL A 42 16.25 0.40 7.40
N ALA A 43 15.23 -0.33 7.86
CA ALA A 43 15.34 -1.24 9.00
C ALA A 43 16.32 -2.41 8.74
N GLU A 44 16.38 -2.90 7.50
CA GLU A 44 17.30 -3.98 7.09
C GLU A 44 18.72 -3.48 6.74
N GLY A 45 18.94 -2.16 6.72
CA GLY A 45 20.23 -1.56 6.37
C GLY A 45 20.57 -1.59 4.87
N THR A 46 19.60 -1.91 4.01
CA THR A 46 19.76 -2.04 2.55
C THR A 46 19.24 -0.84 1.76
N ALA A 47 18.68 0.17 2.44
CA ALA A 47 18.14 1.37 1.80
C ALA A 47 19.18 2.17 1.00
N THR A 48 18.75 2.70 -0.14
CA THR A 48 19.49 3.74 -0.86
C THR A 48 19.40 5.08 -0.12
N ASP A 49 20.29 6.03 -0.44
CA ASP A 49 20.27 7.37 0.16
C ASP A 49 18.93 8.09 -0.09
N GLU A 50 18.39 7.96 -1.29
CA GLU A 50 17.08 8.52 -1.62
C GLU A 50 15.94 7.92 -0.78
N GLN A 51 15.98 6.61 -0.51
CA GLN A 51 15.00 5.98 0.38
C GLN A 51 15.13 6.46 1.82
N ARG A 52 16.37 6.64 2.32
CA ARG A 52 16.63 7.21 3.65
C ARG A 52 16.07 8.62 3.76
N ASP A 53 16.35 9.48 2.78
CA ASP A 53 15.88 10.88 2.77
C ASP A 53 14.35 10.95 2.74
N ARG A 54 13.69 10.08 1.95
CA ARG A 54 12.23 9.98 1.92
C ARG A 54 11.67 9.54 3.29
N VAL A 55 12.24 8.51 3.92
CA VAL A 55 11.80 8.04 5.24
C VAL A 55 12.02 9.10 6.32
N VAL A 56 13.13 9.83 6.29
CA VAL A 56 13.40 10.95 7.23
C VAL A 56 12.35 12.05 7.09
N ARG A 57 11.98 12.44 5.85
CA ARG A 57 10.91 13.43 5.62
C ARG A 57 9.56 12.93 6.15
N MET A 58 9.24 11.66 5.94
CA MET A 58 8.02 11.06 6.48
C MET A 58 7.97 11.07 8.01
N ALA A 59 9.10 10.92 8.70
CA ALA A 59 9.14 10.90 10.16
C ALA A 59 8.69 12.23 10.80
N ALA A 60 8.75 13.34 10.07
CA ALA A 60 8.25 14.64 10.51
C ALA A 60 6.72 14.82 10.36
N ALA A 61 6.05 13.94 9.61
CA ALA A 61 4.62 14.04 9.33
C ALA A 61 3.75 13.50 10.48
N ARG A 62 2.59 14.13 10.69
CA ARG A 62 1.67 13.81 11.80
C ARG A 62 0.48 12.96 11.37
N THR A 63 0.20 12.88 10.08
CA THR A 63 -0.89 12.09 9.52
C THR A 63 -0.40 11.19 8.39
N HIS A 64 -1.19 10.17 8.04
CA HIS A 64 -0.86 9.27 6.94
C HIS A 64 -0.80 10.01 5.59
N GLU A 65 -1.77 10.91 5.34
CA GLU A 65 -1.76 11.76 4.13
C GLU A 65 -0.51 12.64 4.05
N GLN A 66 -0.08 13.22 5.17
CA GLN A 66 1.15 14.02 5.22
C GLN A 66 2.40 13.16 4.98
N ARG A 67 2.44 11.92 5.48
CA ARG A 67 3.53 10.98 5.19
C ARG A 67 3.58 10.68 3.70
N ARG A 68 2.43 10.44 3.07
CA ARG A 68 2.32 10.16 1.64
C ARG A 68 2.79 11.35 0.79
N ALA A 69 2.35 12.57 1.12
CA ALA A 69 2.82 13.79 0.47
C ALA A 69 4.35 13.95 0.59
N ALA A 70 4.89 13.81 1.80
CA ALA A 70 6.33 13.88 2.06
C ALA A 70 7.16 12.82 1.32
N PHE A 71 6.59 11.62 1.11
CA PHE A 71 7.23 10.53 0.37
C PHE A 71 7.22 10.76 -1.15
N LEU A 72 6.11 11.29 -1.68
CA LEU A 72 5.94 11.58 -3.10
C LEU A 72 6.72 12.83 -3.53
N GLY A 73 6.98 13.76 -2.59
CA GLY A 73 7.73 14.99 -2.85
C GLY A 73 6.88 16.17 -3.32
N ASP A 74 5.59 16.17 -2.98
CA ASP A 74 4.68 17.32 -3.11
C ASP A 74 4.85 18.32 -1.94
#